data_AF-A0A6P8LAT2-F1
#
_entry.id   AF-A0A6P8LAT2-F1
#
_cell.length_a   1.000
_cell.length_b   1.000
_cell.length_c   1.000
_cell.angle_alpha   90.00
_cell.angle_beta   90.00
_cell.angle_gamma   90.00
#
_symmetry.space_group_name_H-M   'P 1'
#
loop_
_entity.id
_entity.type
_entity.pdbx_description
1 polymer ?
#
loop_
_entity_poly.entity_id
_entity_poly.type
_entity_poly.pdbx_seq_one_letter_code
_entity_poly.pdbx_strand_id
1 'polypeptide(L)'
;MSSPQNNNNSSWISWFFGIKGNEFLFRVPIDYIHETFNQMSLEYFTETLQVILNPVFDSSLDWVFGDEEKWYGMIHARYIMSERGVDDIRQKYKKGDFEVCPKLTNR
;
A
#
# COMPACT_ATOMS: atom_id res chain seq x y z
N MET A 1 10.20 17.10 27.05
CA MET A 1 8.95 16.46 26.60
C MET A 1 9.04 16.33 25.10
N SER A 2 9.44 15.15 24.62
CA SER A 2 9.61 14.92 23.19
C SER A 2 8.24 14.66 22.58
N SER A 3 7.90 15.39 21.53
CA SER A 3 6.68 15.21 20.72
C SER A 3 6.48 13.73 20.37
N PRO A 4 5.24 13.23 20.25
CA PRO A 4 5.02 11.90 19.73
C PRO A 4 5.56 11.91 18.30
N GLN A 5 6.67 11.23 18.07
CA GLN A 5 7.17 11.05 16.72
C GLN A 5 6.07 10.31 15.97
N ASN A 6 5.55 10.99 14.95
CA ASN A 6 4.67 10.42 13.96
C ASN A 6 5.39 9.22 13.36
N ASN A 7 5.10 8.02 13.88
CA ASN A 7 5.79 6.77 13.56
C ASN A 7 5.32 6.25 12.19
N ASN A 8 5.31 7.12 11.18
CA ASN A 8 4.90 6.80 9.81
C ASN A 8 5.82 5.78 9.14
N ASN A 9 6.90 5.36 9.79
CA ASN A 9 7.82 4.33 9.30
C ASN A 9 7.72 3.00 10.07
N SER A 10 6.83 2.87 11.07
CA SER A 10 6.75 1.65 11.87
C SER A 10 5.69 0.66 11.42
N SER A 11 4.77 1.00 10.52
CA SER A 11 3.70 0.08 10.11
C SER A 11 4.13 -0.88 9.00
N TRP A 12 3.42 -2.01 8.85
CA TRP A 12 3.68 -2.98 7.79
C TRP A 12 3.59 -2.34 6.41
N ILE A 13 2.57 -1.51 6.16
CA ILE A 13 2.41 -0.78 4.88
C ILE A 13 3.64 0.10 4.62
N SER A 14 4.21 0.72 5.65
CA SER A 14 5.37 1.60 5.48
C SER A 14 6.65 0.82 5.20
N TRP A 15 6.84 -0.31 5.88
CA TRP A 15 7.90 -1.25 5.58
C TRP A 15 7.77 -1.82 4.16
N PHE A 16 6.57 -2.25 3.76
CA PHE A 16 6.28 -2.83 2.44
C PHE A 16 6.60 -1.86 1.30
N PHE A 17 6.30 -0.57 1.46
CA PHE A 17 6.65 0.46 0.48
C PHE A 17 8.15 0.75 0.40
N GLY A 18 8.92 0.40 1.42
CA GLY A 18 10.38 0.52 1.43
C GLY A 18 11.08 -0.58 0.63
N ILE A 19 10.37 -1.64 0.23
CA ILE A 19 10.93 -2.73 -0.57
C ILE A 19 11.20 -2.23 -2.00
N LYS A 20 12.40 -2.49 -2.50
CA LYS A 20 12.79 -2.15 -3.88
C LYS A 20 11.81 -2.78 -4.87
N GLY A 21 11.26 -1.98 -5.78
CA GLY A 21 10.24 -2.39 -6.75
C GLY A 21 8.81 -1.99 -6.39
N ASN A 22 8.55 -1.60 -5.13
CA ASN A 22 7.24 -1.14 -4.68
C ASN A 22 7.00 0.38 -4.86
N GLU A 23 7.89 1.05 -5.60
CA GLU A 23 7.92 2.51 -5.80
C GLU A 23 6.66 3.04 -6.52
N PHE A 24 6.01 2.17 -7.30
CA PHE A 24 4.81 2.47 -8.08
C PHE A 24 3.50 2.27 -7.32
N LEU A 25 3.56 1.67 -6.12
CA LEU A 25 2.37 1.44 -5.31
C LEU A 25 1.81 2.75 -4.73
N PHE A 26 0.57 2.68 -4.27
CA PHE A 26 -0.15 3.77 -3.61
C PHE A 26 -0.59 3.31 -2.23
N ARG A 27 -0.40 4.16 -1.22
CA ARG A 27 -0.89 3.86 0.12
C ARG A 27 -2.41 3.87 0.07
N VAL A 28 -3.01 2.69 0.09
CA VAL A 28 -4.46 2.54 0.17
C VAL A 28 -4.93 3.15 1.49
N PRO A 29 -5.90 4.09 1.47
CA PRO A 29 -6.45 4.67 2.68
C PRO A 29 -7.03 3.61 3.61
N ILE A 30 -6.77 3.75 4.91
CA ILE A 30 -7.19 2.75 5.92
C ILE A 30 -8.73 2.65 6.01
N ASP A 31 -9.45 3.76 5.81
CA ASP A 31 -10.92 3.77 5.70
C ASP A 31 -11.41 2.94 4.51
N TYR A 32 -10.74 3.04 3.36
CA TYR A 32 -11.05 2.21 2.20
C TYR A 32 -10.82 0.72 2.47
N ILE A 33 -9.74 0.38 3.18
CA ILE A 33 -9.44 -1.00 3.58
C ILE A 33 -10.52 -1.53 4.53
N HIS A 34 -10.96 -0.74 5.52
CA HIS A 34 -11.95 -1.18 6.51
C HIS A 34 -13.38 -1.37 5.96
N GLU A 35 -13.70 -0.77 4.82
CA GLU A 35 -15.01 -0.91 4.19
C GLU A 35 -15.24 -2.37 3.71
N THR A 36 -16.21 -3.05 4.31
CA THR A 36 -16.46 -4.49 4.06
C THR A 36 -16.83 -4.77 2.60
N PHE A 37 -17.50 -3.83 1.92
CA PHE A 37 -17.80 -3.95 0.49
C PHE A 37 -16.53 -4.03 -0.36
N ASN A 38 -15.51 -3.23 -0.03
CA ASN A 38 -14.24 -3.24 -0.76
C ASN A 38 -13.44 -4.52 -0.52
N GLN A 39 -13.69 -5.23 0.57
CA GLN A 39 -13.10 -6.53 0.90
C GLN A 39 -13.88 -7.72 0.35
N MET A 40 -15.11 -7.51 -0.16
CA MET A 40 -15.98 -8.61 -0.60
C MET A 40 -15.28 -9.51 -1.62
N SER A 41 -15.47 -10.82 -1.51
CA SER A 41 -14.85 -11.85 -2.37
C SER A 41 -13.32 -11.95 -2.34
N LEU A 42 -12.63 -11.20 -1.49
CA LEU A 42 -11.24 -11.50 -1.15
C LEU A 42 -11.25 -12.60 -0.10
N GLU A 43 -10.55 -13.71 -0.35
CA GLU A 43 -10.21 -14.63 0.73
C GLU A 43 -9.32 -13.86 1.72
N TYR A 44 -9.70 -13.85 3.00
CA TYR A 44 -8.90 -13.19 4.02
C TYR A 44 -8.88 -14.00 5.31
N PHE A 45 -7.74 -13.88 5.99
CA PHE A 45 -7.55 -14.34 7.35
C PHE A 45 -7.52 -13.09 8.25
N THR A 46 -8.13 -13.17 9.43
CA THR A 46 -8.17 -12.03 10.37
C THR A 46 -6.75 -11.60 10.74
N GLU A 47 -5.86 -12.58 10.80
CA GLU A 47 -4.43 -12.50 11.06
C GLU A 47 -3.72 -11.61 10.03
N THR A 48 -4.03 -11.76 8.73
CA THR A 48 -3.45 -10.93 7.66
C THR A 48 -3.77 -9.45 7.85
N LEU A 49 -5.03 -9.13 8.15
CA LEU A 49 -5.45 -7.75 8.40
C LEU A 49 -4.85 -7.19 9.68
N GLN A 50 -4.70 -8.02 10.72
CA GLN A 50 -4.02 -7.61 11.95
C GLN A 50 -2.57 -7.19 11.69
N VAL A 51 -1.85 -7.84 10.78
CA VAL A 51 -0.49 -7.45 10.38
C VAL A 51 -0.52 -6.16 9.55
N ILE A 52 -1.30 -6.13 8.47
CA ILE A 52 -1.36 -4.99 7.53
C ILE A 52 -1.73 -3.68 8.25
N LEU A 53 -2.71 -3.75 9.16
CA LEU A 53 -3.27 -2.60 9.84
C LEU A 53 -2.58 -2.31 11.18
N ASN A 54 -1.54 -3.06 11.55
CA ASN A 54 -0.81 -2.80 12.78
C ASN A 54 -0.04 -1.47 12.68
N PRO A 55 -0.24 -0.52 13.62
CA PRO A 55 0.57 0.69 13.68
C PRO A 55 2.04 0.41 13.98
N VAL A 56 2.36 -0.74 14.58
CA VAL A 56 3.73 -1.16 14.90
C VAL A 56 3.99 -2.54 14.30
N PHE A 57 4.92 -2.58 13.38
CA PHE A 57 5.36 -3.77 12.67
C PHE A 57 6.86 -3.97 12.90
N ASP A 58 7.20 -5.21 13.23
CA ASP A 58 8.57 -5.67 13.39
C ASP A 58 8.81 -6.76 12.35
N SER A 59 9.66 -6.44 11.37
CA SER A 59 10.04 -7.35 10.29
C SER A 59 10.94 -8.48 10.74
N SER A 60 11.45 -8.46 11.98
CA SER A 60 12.24 -9.56 12.55
C SER A 60 11.39 -10.69 13.11
N LEU A 61 10.08 -10.49 13.23
CA LEU A 61 9.14 -11.51 13.64
C LEU A 61 8.80 -12.42 12.43
N ASP A 62 8.82 -13.74 12.63
CA ASP A 62 8.62 -14.77 11.58
C ASP A 62 7.17 -14.94 11.09
N TRP A 63 6.28 -14.02 11.44
CA TRP A 63 4.83 -14.09 11.17
C TRP A 63 4.36 -13.50 9.84
N VAL A 64 5.26 -12.98 8.98
CA VAL A 64 4.89 -12.51 7.62
C VAL A 64 5.07 -13.65 6.63
N PHE A 65 3.95 -14.22 6.20
CA PHE A 65 3.93 -15.40 5.33
C PHE A 65 3.70 -15.06 3.84
N GLY A 66 3.58 -13.77 3.51
CA GLY A 66 3.37 -13.29 2.13
C GLY A 66 1.89 -13.12 1.77
N ASP A 67 0.98 -13.63 2.61
CA ASP A 67 -0.45 -13.40 2.47
C ASP A 67 -0.80 -11.91 2.59
N GLU A 68 -0.04 -11.15 3.39
CA GLU A 68 -0.19 -9.71 3.54
C GLU A 68 0.09 -8.97 2.23
N GLU A 69 1.16 -9.34 1.55
CA GLU A 69 1.52 -8.78 0.24
C GLU A 69 0.45 -9.09 -0.79
N LYS A 70 0.04 -10.37 -0.88
CA LYS A 70 -0.99 -10.80 -1.82
C LYS A 70 -2.31 -10.08 -1.57
N TRP A 71 -2.75 -10.02 -0.31
CA TRP A 71 -3.99 -9.36 0.06
C TRP A 71 -3.93 -7.85 -0.18
N TYR A 72 -2.84 -7.20 0.22
CA TYR A 72 -2.65 -5.77 -0.01
C TYR A 72 -2.62 -5.43 -1.50
N GLY A 73 -1.99 -6.27 -2.33
CA GLY A 73 -2.02 -6.13 -3.79
C GLY A 73 -3.43 -6.22 -4.37
N MET A 74 -4.27 -7.14 -3.88
CA MET A 74 -5.66 -7.27 -4.33
C MET A 74 -6.52 -6.07 -3.95
N ILE A 75 -6.43 -5.57 -2.72
CA ILE A 75 -7.18 -4.37 -2.32
C ILE A 75 -6.64 -3.12 -3.02
N HIS A 76 -5.32 -3.04 -3.24
CA HIS A 76 -4.68 -1.96 -4.00
C HIS A 76 -5.21 -1.89 -5.43
N ALA A 77 -5.26 -3.04 -6.12
CA ALA A 77 -5.80 -3.15 -7.47
C ALA A 77 -7.26 -2.66 -7.57
N ARG A 78 -8.07 -2.87 -6.51
CA ARG A 78 -9.43 -2.32 -6.44
C ARG A 78 -9.43 -0.81 -6.16
N TYR A 79 -8.59 -0.35 -5.24
CA TYR A 79 -8.48 1.05 -4.87
C TYR A 79 -8.14 1.92 -6.09
N ILE A 80 -7.14 1.52 -6.88
CA ILE A 80 -6.69 2.27 -8.05
C ILE A 80 -7.75 2.42 -9.15
N MET A 81 -8.80 1.59 -9.11
CA MET A 81 -9.95 1.67 -10.03
C MET A 81 -11.12 2.48 -9.45
N SER A 82 -11.06 2.88 -8.17
CA SER A 82 -12.03 3.79 -7.57
C SER A 82 -11.82 5.23 -8.04
N GLU A 83 -12.86 6.07 -7.93
CA GLU A 83 -12.76 7.50 -8.29
C GLU A 83 -11.58 8.20 -7.58
N ARG A 84 -11.45 8.00 -6.25
CA ARG A 84 -10.35 8.57 -5.47
C ARG A 84 -8.99 8.02 -5.92
N GLY A 85 -8.88 6.70 -6.12
CA GLY A 85 -7.62 6.07 -6.52
C GLY A 85 -7.16 6.48 -7.92
N VAL A 86 -8.08 6.64 -8.87
CA VAL A 86 -7.77 7.14 -10.22
C VAL A 86 -7.20 8.57 -10.15
N ASP A 87 -7.78 9.43 -9.31
CA ASP A 87 -7.27 10.79 -9.10
C ASP A 87 -5.89 10.81 -8.45
N ASP A 88 -5.65 9.95 -7.45
CA ASP A 88 -4.33 9.79 -6.83
C ASP A 88 -3.27 9.35 -7.85
N ILE A 89 -3.60 8.37 -8.69
CA ILE A 89 -2.70 7.90 -9.76
C ILE A 89 -2.39 9.01 -10.75
N ARG A 90 -3.42 9.75 -11.16
CA ARG A 90 -3.24 10.88 -12.07
C ARG A 90 -2.29 11.92 -11.49
N GLN A 91 -2.35 12.19 -10.19
CA GLN A 91 -1.43 13.12 -9.55
C GLN A 91 0.01 12.58 -9.52
N LYS A 92 0.19 11.30 -9.18
CA LYS A 92 1.51 10.64 -9.18
C LYS A 92 2.13 10.62 -10.59
N TYR A 93 1.33 10.36 -11.61
CA TYR A 93 1.75 10.45 -13.01
C TYR A 93 2.21 11.86 -13.39
N LYS A 94 1.45 12.89 -13.02
CA LYS A 94 1.84 14.29 -13.29
C LYS A 94 3.13 14.70 -12.57
N LYS A 95 3.46 14.09 -11.44
CA LYS A 95 4.70 14.32 -10.69
C LYS A 95 5.92 13.63 -11.32
N GLY A 96 5.72 12.69 -12.25
CA GLY A 96 6.80 11.93 -12.86
C GLY A 96 7.33 10.78 -12.01
N ASP A 97 6.55 10.33 -11.03
CA ASP A 97 6.92 9.20 -10.16
C ASP A 97 6.83 7.84 -10.89
N PHE A 98 6.19 7.79 -12.06
CA PHE A 98 6.24 6.63 -12.94
C PHE A 98 7.31 6.82 -13.99
N GLU A 99 7.83 5.70 -14.49
CA GLU A 99 8.73 5.73 -15.62
C GLU A 99 8.07 6.34 -16.86
N VAL A 100 8.89 7.03 -17.65
CA VAL A 100 8.49 7.59 -18.93
C VAL A 100 8.82 6.61 -20.06
N CYS A 101 7.97 6.59 -21.08
CA CYS A 101 8.18 5.74 -22.24
C CYS A 101 9.58 6.01 -22.85
N PRO A 102 10.46 4.99 -22.97
CA PRO A 102 11.80 5.16 -23.53
C PRO A 102 11.82 5.70 -24.96
N LYS A 103 10.72 5.56 -25.70
CA LYS A 103 10.58 6.12 -27.06
C LYS A 103 10.37 7.64 -27.07
N LEU A 104 9.92 8.22 -25.97
CA LEU A 104 9.69 9.66 -25.82
C LEU A 104 10.93 10.40 -25.30
N THR A 105 11.80 9.72 -24.54
CA THR A 105 13.04 10.29 -23.99
C THR A 105 14.24 10.21 -24.93
N ASN A 106 14.25 9.31 -25.90
CA ASN A 106 15.35 9.14 -26.86
C ASN A 106 15.15 9.94 -28.19
N ARG A 107 14.60 11.15 -28.12
CA ARG A 107 14.50 12.09 -29.27
C ARG A 107 15.32 13.34 -29.03
#